data_AF-A0A525JAG1-F1
#
_entry.id   AF-A0A525JAG1-F1
#
_cell.length_a   1.000
_cell.length_b   1.000
_cell.length_c   1.000
_cell.angle_alpha   90.00
_cell.angle_beta   90.00
_cell.angle_gamma   90.00
#
_symmetry.space_group_name_H-M   'P 1'
#
loop_
_entity.id
_entity.type
_entity.pdbx_description
1 polymer ?
#
loop_
_entity_poly.entity_id
_entity_poly.type
_entity_poly.pdbx_seq_one_letter_code
_entity_poly.pdbx_strand_id
1 'polypeptide(L)'
;MELECYPTVEPGVTPPEIVPGRQPRDWMDAFHARHAYRCLPMNMANTSGWEILCPMAFTAEWTGGIHQDDIKLTTDTPHPHFNRFARSHFSHGVVTMHTGYMFRTPPGWSLMAMGAPNHVKDGIQPLAGVVETDWLPFPFTMNWLFTRPGRVRFEKGEPFCFITLIQDKFLHDIQPVIKRLDSNPELAHQYGVWEKHRTEFNQRIFRNDPEATKEAWQRYYFKGEYPEEVAPAREDHVNKRRLKEPKFRR
;
A
#
# COMPACT_ATOMS: atom_id res chain seq x y z
N MET A 1 3.47 11.13 -19.33
CA MET A 1 4.29 10.45 -18.33
C MET A 1 3.84 9.01 -18.23
N GLU A 2 4.77 8.06 -18.30
CA GLU A 2 4.51 6.63 -18.38
C GLU A 2 5.50 5.88 -17.47
N LEU A 3 5.05 4.79 -16.85
CA LEU A 3 5.92 3.78 -16.24
C LEU A 3 6.06 2.66 -17.27
N GLU A 4 7.28 2.39 -17.71
CA GLU A 4 7.55 1.30 -18.64
C GLU A 4 7.80 0.00 -17.86
N CYS A 5 7.15 -1.09 -18.26
CA CYS A 5 7.27 -2.40 -17.63
C CYS A 5 7.66 -3.43 -18.69
N TYR A 6 8.91 -3.86 -18.69
CA TYR A 6 9.44 -4.83 -19.65
C TYR A 6 9.42 -6.24 -19.03
N PRO A 7 8.61 -7.19 -19.55
CA PRO A 7 8.62 -8.56 -19.04
C PRO A 7 10.02 -9.19 -19.17
N THR A 8 10.49 -9.83 -18.11
CA THR A 8 11.80 -10.53 -18.08
C THR A 8 11.64 -12.05 -17.92
N VAL A 9 10.42 -12.55 -18.12
CA VAL A 9 10.10 -13.97 -18.08
C VAL A 9 10.44 -14.66 -19.40
N GLU A 10 10.58 -15.98 -19.37
CA GLU A 10 10.86 -16.77 -20.58
C GLU A 10 9.73 -16.68 -21.61
N PRO A 11 10.03 -16.88 -22.91
CA PRO A 11 9.01 -17.01 -23.94
C PRO A 11 7.95 -18.04 -23.57
N GLY A 12 6.67 -17.66 -23.68
CA GLY A 12 5.53 -18.53 -23.34
C GLY A 12 5.13 -18.52 -21.85
N VAL A 13 5.89 -17.85 -20.98
CA VAL A 13 5.51 -17.63 -19.58
C VAL A 13 4.81 -16.28 -19.46
N THR A 14 3.61 -16.26 -18.87
CA THR A 14 2.92 -15.01 -18.55
C THR A 14 3.55 -14.38 -17.30
N PRO A 15 4.03 -13.12 -17.34
CA PRO A 15 4.53 -12.46 -16.14
C PRO A 15 3.39 -12.20 -15.14
N PRO A 16 3.70 -12.01 -13.84
CA PRO A 16 2.72 -11.63 -12.82
C PRO A 16 1.83 -10.45 -13.26
N GLU A 17 0.53 -10.52 -13.03
CA GLU A 17 -0.39 -9.47 -13.46
C GLU A 17 -0.17 -8.18 -12.65
N ILE A 18 -0.17 -7.03 -13.34
CA ILE A 18 -0.15 -5.71 -12.70
C ILE A 18 -1.56 -5.09 -12.82
N VAL A 19 -2.14 -4.69 -11.70
CA VAL A 19 -3.47 -4.05 -11.66
C VAL A 19 -3.44 -2.76 -10.85
N PRO A 20 -4.31 -1.77 -11.10
CA PRO A 20 -4.47 -0.64 -10.20
C PRO A 20 -4.76 -1.11 -8.77
N GLY A 21 -4.20 -0.42 -7.78
CA GLY A 21 -4.45 -0.70 -6.37
C GLY A 21 -5.94 -0.76 -6.08
N ARG A 22 -6.37 -1.85 -5.45
CA ARG A 22 -7.77 -2.08 -5.12
C ARG A 22 -8.08 -1.35 -3.81
N GLN A 23 -9.22 -0.66 -3.72
CA GLN A 23 -9.62 -0.01 -2.47
C GLN A 23 -10.01 -1.02 -1.36
N PRO A 24 -10.78 -2.09 -1.65
CA PRO A 24 -11.28 -2.96 -0.60
C PRO A 24 -10.20 -3.78 0.11
N ARG A 25 -10.43 -4.09 1.38
CA ARG A 25 -9.62 -5.04 2.17
C ARG A 25 -10.57 -5.92 2.98
N ASP A 26 -10.29 -7.21 3.07
CA ASP A 26 -11.16 -8.17 3.76
C ASP A 26 -11.44 -7.75 5.21
N TRP A 27 -10.41 -7.35 5.96
CA TRP A 27 -10.59 -6.90 7.34
C TRP A 27 -11.36 -5.57 7.44
N MET A 28 -11.22 -4.68 6.46
CA MET A 28 -11.97 -3.42 6.41
C MET A 28 -13.44 -3.66 6.08
N ASP A 29 -13.72 -4.63 5.20
CA ASP A 29 -15.07 -5.08 4.85
C ASP A 29 -15.76 -5.79 6.02
N ALA A 30 -14.99 -6.57 6.79
CA ALA A 30 -15.47 -7.26 7.99
C ALA A 30 -15.68 -6.32 9.19
N PHE A 31 -15.13 -5.10 9.16
CA PHE A 31 -15.27 -4.13 10.25
C PHE A 31 -16.75 -3.69 10.40
N HIS A 32 -17.23 -3.52 11.63
CA HIS A 32 -18.62 -3.13 11.89
C HIS A 32 -19.02 -1.89 11.08
N ALA A 33 -20.11 -2.01 10.32
CA ALA A 33 -20.63 -0.99 9.41
C ALA A 33 -19.53 -0.33 8.54
N ARG A 34 -18.51 -1.12 8.16
CA ARG A 34 -17.39 -0.73 7.28
C ARG A 34 -16.68 0.54 7.74
N HIS A 35 -16.64 0.79 9.05
CA HIS A 35 -16.10 2.03 9.61
C HIS A 35 -14.62 2.26 9.31
N ALA A 36 -13.85 1.21 9.03
CA ALA A 36 -12.45 1.33 8.59
C ALA A 36 -12.31 2.21 7.33
N TYR A 37 -13.29 2.18 6.42
CA TYR A 37 -13.30 3.04 5.23
C TYR A 37 -13.61 4.51 5.54
N ARG A 38 -13.89 4.88 6.79
CA ARG A 38 -13.97 6.29 7.22
C ARG A 38 -12.60 6.91 7.44
N CYS A 39 -11.51 6.14 7.31
CA CYS A 39 -10.17 6.67 7.20
C CYS A 39 -9.85 6.94 5.73
N LEU A 40 -10.17 8.14 5.22
CA LEU A 40 -9.84 8.50 3.83
C LEU A 40 -8.35 8.33 3.51
N PRO A 41 -7.40 8.67 4.39
CA PRO A 41 -5.98 8.44 4.10
C PRO A 41 -5.67 6.97 3.78
N MET A 42 -6.30 6.01 4.48
CA MET A 42 -6.14 4.58 4.19
C MET A 42 -6.75 4.20 2.83
N ASN A 43 -7.95 4.69 2.53
CA ASN A 43 -8.60 4.46 1.24
C ASN A 43 -7.76 4.98 0.06
N MET A 44 -7.17 6.17 0.25
CA MET A 44 -6.30 6.80 -0.73
C MET A 44 -5.02 5.99 -0.87
N ALA A 45 -4.37 5.59 0.22
CA ALA A 45 -3.18 4.74 0.19
C ALA A 45 -3.41 3.45 -0.61
N ASN A 46 -4.53 2.75 -0.36
CA ASN A 46 -4.90 1.51 -1.05
C ASN A 46 -4.96 1.64 -2.59
N THR A 47 -5.19 2.84 -3.10
CA THR A 47 -5.40 3.16 -4.51
C THR A 47 -4.31 4.06 -5.10
N SER A 48 -3.19 4.25 -4.38
CA SER A 48 -2.09 5.16 -4.75
C SER A 48 -0.92 4.47 -5.46
N GLY A 49 -1.17 3.35 -6.13
CA GLY A 49 -0.15 2.59 -6.84
C GLY A 49 -0.77 1.39 -7.55
N TRP A 50 0.06 0.45 -7.96
CA TRP A 50 -0.33 -0.77 -8.65
C TRP A 50 0.05 -1.99 -7.83
N GLU A 51 -0.84 -2.98 -7.81
CA GLU A 51 -0.59 -4.29 -7.23
C GLU A 51 0.01 -5.22 -8.29
N ILE A 52 0.99 -6.04 -7.89
CA ILE A 52 1.49 -7.15 -8.67
C ILE A 52 1.01 -8.43 -8.00
N LEU A 53 0.28 -9.25 -8.76
CA LEU A 53 -0.51 -10.35 -8.23
C LEU A 53 0.22 -11.69 -8.33
N CYS A 54 0.03 -12.56 -7.34
CA CYS A 54 0.51 -13.94 -7.38
C CYS A 54 -0.09 -14.68 -8.59
N PRO A 55 0.72 -15.16 -9.55
CA PRO A 55 0.19 -15.84 -10.74
C PRO A 55 -0.39 -17.23 -10.43
N MET A 56 0.01 -17.80 -9.30
CA MET A 56 -0.47 -19.06 -8.75
C MET A 56 -0.46 -19.03 -7.23
N ALA A 57 -1.18 -19.97 -6.67
CA ALA A 57 -1.31 -20.11 -5.23
C ALA A 57 -0.18 -21.04 -4.72
N PHE A 58 0.53 -20.65 -3.67
CA PHE A 58 1.53 -21.48 -3.00
C PHE A 58 1.53 -21.32 -1.47
N THR A 59 2.17 -22.26 -0.79
CA THR A 59 2.42 -22.25 0.65
C THR A 59 3.91 -22.06 0.90
N ALA A 60 4.24 -21.16 1.82
CA ALA A 60 5.56 -21.03 2.40
C ALA A 60 5.52 -21.53 3.85
N GLU A 61 6.44 -22.41 4.21
CA GLU A 61 6.58 -22.95 5.58
C GLU A 61 8.01 -22.73 6.05
N TRP A 62 8.18 -22.09 7.21
CA TRP A 62 9.49 -21.82 7.80
C TRP A 62 9.62 -22.50 9.17
N THR A 63 10.72 -23.22 9.37
CA THR A 63 11.03 -23.96 10.60
C THR A 63 11.50 -23.05 11.74
N GLY A 64 11.93 -21.82 11.44
CA GLY A 64 12.63 -20.94 12.38
C GLY A 64 14.15 -20.99 12.28
N GLY A 65 14.70 -21.88 11.44
CA GLY A 65 16.14 -21.98 11.22
C GLY A 65 16.69 -20.89 10.30
N ILE A 66 18.02 -20.83 10.23
CA ILE A 66 18.77 -19.75 9.55
C ILE A 66 19.16 -20.08 8.12
N HIS A 67 18.96 -21.31 7.65
CA HIS A 67 19.41 -21.76 6.34
C HIS A 67 18.33 -21.55 5.26
N GLN A 68 18.71 -21.66 3.99
CA GLN A 68 17.74 -21.53 2.88
C GLN A 68 16.71 -22.67 2.91
N ASP A 69 17.16 -23.90 3.20
CA ASP A 69 16.33 -25.10 3.24
C ASP A 69 15.36 -25.14 4.43
N ASP A 70 15.50 -24.23 5.39
CA ASP A 70 14.55 -24.03 6.49
C ASP A 70 13.21 -23.44 6.02
N ILE A 71 13.16 -22.91 4.77
CA ILE A 71 11.93 -22.51 4.12
C ILE A 71 11.56 -23.50 3.03
N LYS A 72 10.41 -24.15 3.19
CA LYS A 72 9.80 -24.99 2.18
C LYS A 72 8.72 -24.23 1.43
N LEU A 73 8.82 -24.22 0.10
CA LEU A 73 7.83 -23.61 -0.79
C LEU A 73 7.12 -24.70 -1.60
N THR A 74 5.79 -24.78 -1.51
CA THR A 74 4.99 -25.81 -2.18
C THR A 74 3.77 -25.22 -2.88
N THR A 75 3.52 -25.63 -4.12
CA THR A 75 2.28 -25.33 -4.85
C THR A 75 1.27 -26.47 -4.69
N ASP A 76 -0.03 -26.17 -4.83
CA ASP A 76 -1.08 -27.19 -4.73
C ASP A 76 -1.04 -28.19 -5.91
N THR A 77 -0.64 -27.70 -7.09
CA THR A 77 -0.42 -28.49 -8.29
C THR A 77 0.96 -28.17 -8.87
N PRO A 78 1.60 -29.10 -9.61
CA PRO A 78 2.89 -28.81 -10.25
C PRO A 78 2.77 -27.60 -11.18
N HIS A 79 3.55 -26.56 -10.89
CA HIS A 79 3.62 -25.36 -11.72
C HIS A 79 5.03 -25.25 -12.32
N PRO A 80 5.19 -25.50 -13.63
CA PRO A 80 6.45 -25.26 -14.32
C PRO A 80 6.91 -23.83 -14.03
N HIS A 81 8.19 -23.64 -13.73
CA HIS A 81 8.78 -22.32 -13.38
C HIS A 81 8.39 -21.71 -12.02
N PHE A 82 7.69 -22.42 -11.12
CA PHE A 82 7.41 -21.89 -9.77
C PHE A 82 8.67 -21.45 -9.02
N ASN A 83 9.73 -22.26 -9.13
CA ASN A 83 11.04 -21.96 -8.55
C ASN A 83 11.69 -20.72 -9.17
N ARG A 84 11.18 -20.13 -10.26
CA ARG A 84 11.65 -18.84 -10.80
C ARG A 84 10.82 -17.67 -10.29
N PHE A 85 9.64 -17.94 -9.77
CA PHE A 85 8.78 -16.95 -9.16
C PHE A 85 9.12 -16.75 -7.68
N ALA A 86 9.11 -17.82 -6.87
CA ALA A 86 9.36 -17.73 -5.43
C ALA A 86 10.55 -18.60 -5.01
N ARG A 87 11.42 -18.06 -4.14
CA ARG A 87 12.63 -18.72 -3.63
C ARG A 87 12.91 -18.36 -2.18
N SER A 88 13.61 -19.25 -1.49
CA SER A 88 14.35 -18.95 -0.27
C SER A 88 15.76 -18.50 -0.68
N HIS A 89 16.02 -17.19 -0.75
CA HIS A 89 17.30 -16.67 -1.27
C HIS A 89 18.18 -16.07 -0.17
N PHE A 90 17.61 -15.18 0.64
CA PHE A 90 18.36 -14.47 1.70
C PHE A 90 18.54 -15.27 2.99
N SER A 91 17.98 -16.48 3.08
CA SER A 91 17.94 -17.31 4.31
C SER A 91 17.19 -16.59 5.45
N HIS A 92 17.30 -17.04 6.72
CA HIS A 92 16.71 -16.37 7.89
C HIS A 92 15.22 -15.99 7.77
N GLY A 93 14.39 -16.88 7.23
CA GLY A 93 12.94 -16.62 7.16
C GLY A 93 12.51 -15.63 6.08
N VAL A 94 13.34 -15.34 5.07
CA VAL A 94 12.96 -14.44 3.96
C VAL A 94 12.50 -15.23 2.73
N VAL A 95 11.25 -14.99 2.32
CA VAL A 95 10.70 -15.43 1.03
C VAL A 95 10.91 -14.33 -0.01
N THR A 96 11.58 -14.67 -1.09
CA THR A 96 11.88 -13.76 -2.21
C THR A 96 10.99 -14.10 -3.40
N MET A 97 10.24 -13.12 -3.91
CA MET A 97 9.36 -13.26 -5.06
C MET A 97 9.79 -12.33 -6.20
N HIS A 98 9.91 -12.87 -7.41
CA HIS A 98 10.26 -12.11 -8.60
C HIS A 98 9.05 -11.39 -9.18
N THR A 99 9.18 -10.09 -9.46
CA THR A 99 8.13 -9.28 -10.09
C THR A 99 7.86 -9.71 -11.53
N GLY A 100 8.86 -10.27 -12.22
CA GLY A 100 8.79 -10.65 -13.62
C GLY A 100 8.95 -9.49 -14.60
N TYR A 101 9.33 -8.30 -14.11
CA TYR A 101 9.52 -7.10 -14.93
C TYR A 101 10.82 -6.37 -14.60
N MET A 102 11.39 -5.76 -15.62
CA MET A 102 12.31 -4.63 -15.51
C MET A 102 11.48 -3.36 -15.67
N PHE A 103 11.51 -2.50 -14.65
CA PHE A 103 10.74 -1.26 -14.63
C PHE A 103 11.62 -0.07 -15.02
N ARG A 104 11.07 0.87 -15.77
CA ARG A 104 11.73 2.15 -16.07
C ARG A 104 10.78 3.32 -15.81
N THR A 105 11.21 4.18 -14.88
CA THR A 105 10.51 5.42 -14.54
C THR A 105 11.07 6.60 -15.34
N PRO A 106 10.32 7.71 -15.47
CA PRO A 106 10.86 8.96 -15.98
C PRO A 106 12.05 9.44 -15.14
N PRO A 107 12.99 10.22 -15.71
CA PRO A 107 14.12 10.79 -14.96
C PRO A 107 13.67 11.51 -13.67
N GLY A 108 14.37 11.25 -12.57
CA GLY A 108 14.09 11.87 -11.26
C GLY A 108 12.99 11.18 -10.44
N TRP A 109 12.46 10.05 -10.91
CA TRP A 109 11.49 9.23 -10.19
C TRP A 109 12.06 7.84 -9.88
N SER A 110 11.74 7.34 -8.70
CA SER A 110 12.04 5.98 -8.26
C SER A 110 10.74 5.20 -8.03
N LEU A 111 10.82 3.87 -8.00
CA LEU A 111 9.74 3.04 -7.47
C LEU A 111 9.95 2.79 -5.98
N MET A 112 8.88 2.96 -5.19
CA MET A 112 8.75 2.33 -3.89
C MET A 112 8.03 1.00 -4.08
N ALA A 113 8.72 -0.11 -3.80
CA ALA A 113 8.16 -1.44 -3.78
C ALA A 113 7.92 -1.89 -2.34
N MET A 114 6.71 -2.33 -2.02
CA MET A 114 6.31 -2.73 -0.68
C MET A 114 5.12 -3.70 -0.72
N GLY A 115 4.59 -4.10 0.44
CA GLY A 115 3.30 -4.78 0.51
C GLY A 115 2.14 -3.86 0.14
N ALA A 116 1.04 -4.42 -0.35
CA ALA A 116 -0.16 -3.61 -0.61
C ALA A 116 -0.61 -2.88 0.68
N PRO A 117 -0.83 -1.55 0.64
CA PRO A 117 -1.22 -0.78 1.82
C PRO A 117 -2.42 -1.40 2.50
N ASN A 118 -2.39 -1.49 3.83
CA ASN A 118 -3.49 -2.03 4.64
C ASN A 118 -3.87 -3.49 4.29
N HIS A 119 -3.04 -4.23 3.57
CA HIS A 119 -3.23 -5.65 3.30
C HIS A 119 -2.46 -6.48 4.32
N VAL A 120 -3.12 -6.81 5.43
CA VAL A 120 -2.50 -7.52 6.55
C VAL A 120 -2.43 -9.02 6.25
N LYS A 121 -1.29 -9.63 6.55
CA LYS A 121 -1.08 -11.08 6.45
C LYS A 121 -0.41 -11.56 7.72
N ASP A 122 -1.02 -12.53 8.40
CA ASP A 122 -0.47 -13.08 9.64
C ASP A 122 0.78 -13.94 9.37
N GLY A 123 1.74 -13.92 10.30
CA GLY A 123 2.95 -14.74 10.27
C GLY A 123 4.03 -14.31 9.28
N ILE A 124 3.78 -13.35 8.39
CA ILE A 124 4.77 -12.86 7.43
C ILE A 124 4.54 -11.38 7.09
N GLN A 125 5.63 -10.62 7.00
CA GLN A 125 5.61 -9.18 6.78
C GLN A 125 6.29 -8.84 5.44
N PRO A 126 5.63 -8.10 4.54
CA PRO A 126 6.31 -7.57 3.36
C PRO A 126 7.33 -6.50 3.79
N LEU A 127 8.53 -6.58 3.21
CA LEU A 127 9.55 -5.55 3.34
C LEU A 127 9.33 -4.45 2.30
N ALA A 128 9.93 -3.28 2.52
CA ALA A 128 9.84 -2.16 1.61
C ALA A 128 11.23 -1.77 1.08
N GLY A 129 11.29 -1.28 -0.15
CA GLY A 129 12.51 -0.81 -0.78
C GLY A 129 12.25 0.31 -1.79
N VAL A 130 13.14 1.29 -1.81
CA VAL A 130 13.22 2.29 -2.88
C VAL A 130 14.17 1.78 -3.95
N VAL A 131 13.73 1.83 -5.21
CA VAL A 131 14.44 1.30 -6.36
C VAL A 131 14.59 2.41 -7.40
N GLU A 132 15.82 2.79 -7.71
CA GLU A 132 16.18 3.88 -8.63
C GLU A 132 15.97 3.49 -10.11
N THR A 133 14.73 3.17 -10.46
CA THR A 133 14.32 2.68 -11.79
C THR A 133 14.45 3.72 -12.91
N ASP A 134 14.94 4.93 -12.63
CA ASP A 134 15.26 5.91 -13.67
C ASP A 134 16.59 5.62 -14.38
N TRP A 135 17.48 4.82 -13.76
CA TRP A 135 18.72 4.35 -14.39
C TRP A 135 18.98 2.84 -14.24
N LEU A 136 18.37 2.16 -13.26
CA LEU A 136 18.69 0.78 -12.91
C LEU A 136 18.44 -0.20 -14.08
N PRO A 137 19.46 -0.94 -14.58
CA PRO A 137 19.32 -1.80 -15.75
C PRO A 137 18.99 -3.26 -15.40
N PHE A 138 18.48 -3.54 -14.19
CA PHE A 138 18.16 -4.90 -13.74
C PHE A 138 16.88 -4.93 -12.88
N PRO A 139 16.17 -6.08 -12.86
CA PRO A 139 14.95 -6.21 -12.08
C PRO A 139 15.24 -6.26 -10.57
N PHE A 140 14.21 -6.03 -9.78
CA PHE A 140 14.24 -6.25 -8.32
C PHE A 140 13.28 -7.37 -7.92
N THR A 141 13.45 -7.85 -6.69
CA THR A 141 12.58 -8.85 -6.07
C THR A 141 11.80 -8.23 -4.92
N MET A 142 10.61 -8.76 -4.65
CA MET A 142 9.84 -8.43 -3.48
C MET A 142 10.16 -9.44 -2.37
N ASN A 143 10.53 -8.95 -1.19
CA ASN A 143 10.93 -9.79 -0.07
C ASN A 143 9.91 -9.73 1.06
N TRP A 144 9.62 -10.89 1.63
CA TRP A 144 8.69 -11.09 2.73
C TRP A 144 9.40 -11.81 3.86
N LEU A 145 9.39 -11.24 5.06
CA LEU A 145 10.05 -11.77 6.24
C LEU A 145 9.03 -12.47 7.13
N PHE A 146 9.25 -13.75 7.41
CA PHE A 146 8.48 -14.45 8.44
C PHE A 146 8.66 -13.75 9.79
N THR A 147 7.55 -13.49 10.48
CA THR A 147 7.57 -12.87 11.82
C THR A 147 7.60 -13.92 12.93
N ARG A 148 7.30 -15.17 12.57
CA ARG A 148 7.38 -16.36 13.44
C ARG A 148 7.49 -17.62 12.58
N PRO A 149 8.07 -18.71 13.10
CA PRO A 149 8.01 -20.02 12.46
C PRO A 149 6.56 -20.44 12.22
N GLY A 150 6.33 -21.19 11.15
CA GLY A 150 5.00 -21.67 10.78
C GLY A 150 4.75 -21.60 9.28
N ARG A 151 3.47 -21.61 8.91
CA ARG A 151 3.02 -21.78 7.53
C ARG A 151 2.13 -20.62 7.12
N VAL A 152 2.41 -20.05 5.95
CA VAL A 152 1.62 -18.98 5.33
C VAL A 152 1.25 -19.35 3.91
N ARG A 153 -0.01 -19.10 3.54
CA ARG A 153 -0.56 -19.38 2.21
C ARG A 153 -0.71 -18.09 1.41
N PHE A 154 -0.21 -18.06 0.17
CA PHE A 154 -0.39 -16.97 -0.78
C PHE A 154 -1.39 -17.37 -1.87
N GLU A 155 -2.54 -16.71 -1.95
CA GLU A 155 -3.58 -17.05 -2.93
C GLU A 155 -3.27 -16.54 -4.33
N LYS A 156 -3.74 -17.26 -5.36
CA LYS A 156 -3.67 -16.76 -6.74
C LYS A 156 -4.49 -15.47 -6.83
N GLY A 157 -3.93 -14.42 -7.42
CA GLY A 157 -4.58 -13.12 -7.52
C GLY A 157 -4.48 -12.24 -6.25
N GLU A 158 -3.86 -12.74 -5.18
CA GLU A 158 -3.51 -11.88 -4.04
C GLU A 158 -2.29 -11.00 -4.40
N PRO A 159 -2.20 -9.77 -3.87
CA PRO A 159 -1.06 -8.91 -4.14
C PRO A 159 0.16 -9.36 -3.31
N PHE A 160 1.25 -9.75 -3.98
CA PHE A 160 2.52 -9.99 -3.29
C PHE A 160 3.44 -8.77 -3.28
N CYS A 161 3.22 -7.82 -4.19
CA CYS A 161 3.97 -6.58 -4.29
C CYS A 161 3.02 -5.43 -4.64
N PHE A 162 3.34 -4.24 -4.17
CA PHE A 162 2.70 -2.99 -4.51
C PHE A 162 3.76 -1.97 -4.85
N ILE A 163 3.61 -1.33 -6.00
CA ILE A 163 4.53 -0.32 -6.50
C ILE A 163 3.84 1.04 -6.57
N THR A 164 4.54 2.07 -6.11
CA THR A 164 4.18 3.47 -6.34
C THR A 164 5.40 4.27 -6.75
N LEU A 165 5.18 5.42 -7.37
CA LEU A 165 6.25 6.30 -7.85
C LEU A 165 6.50 7.38 -6.80
N ILE A 166 7.77 7.59 -6.47
CA ILE A 166 8.21 8.63 -5.56
C ILE A 166 9.35 9.43 -6.18
N GLN A 167 9.47 10.69 -5.79
CA GLN A 167 10.66 11.50 -6.05
C GLN A 167 11.46 11.53 -4.75
N ASP A 168 12.17 10.45 -4.46
CA ASP A 168 12.93 10.28 -3.21
C ASP A 168 14.15 11.20 -3.16
N LYS A 169 14.69 11.58 -4.32
CA LYS A 169 15.92 12.37 -4.41
C LYS A 169 15.81 13.70 -3.67
N PHE A 170 14.67 14.38 -3.63
CA PHE A 170 14.58 15.65 -2.87
C PHE A 170 14.55 15.45 -1.34
N LEU A 171 14.36 14.23 -0.84
CA LEU A 171 14.20 14.00 0.60
C LEU A 171 15.44 14.39 1.41
N HIS A 172 16.63 14.36 0.82
CA HIS A 172 17.86 14.82 1.49
C HIS A 172 17.91 16.33 1.72
N ASP A 173 17.12 17.11 0.97
CA ASP A 173 17.03 18.57 1.11
C ASP A 173 15.98 18.99 2.15
N ILE A 174 15.09 18.08 2.55
CA ILE A 174 13.99 18.38 3.47
C ILE A 174 14.49 18.28 4.91
N GLN A 175 14.49 19.43 5.61
CA GLN A 175 14.73 19.50 7.05
C GLN A 175 13.38 19.60 7.80
N PRO A 176 12.98 18.57 8.58
CA PRO A 176 11.86 18.71 9.50
C PRO A 176 12.16 19.80 10.54
N VAL A 177 11.24 20.77 10.69
CA VAL A 177 11.33 21.85 11.70
C VAL A 177 10.13 21.74 12.64
N ILE A 178 10.42 21.53 13.93
CA ILE A 178 9.39 21.47 14.97
C ILE A 178 9.10 22.90 15.43
N LYS A 179 7.84 23.35 15.32
CA LYS A 179 7.37 24.67 15.75
C LYS A 179 6.28 24.52 16.80
N ARG A 180 6.21 25.47 17.74
CA ARG A 180 5.08 25.56 18.67
C ARG A 180 3.83 25.98 17.90
N LEU A 181 2.68 25.39 18.21
CA LEU A 181 1.42 25.73 17.53
C LEU A 181 1.05 27.22 17.72
N ASP A 182 1.30 27.77 18.91
CA ASP A 182 1.03 29.18 19.24
C ASP A 182 1.91 30.19 18.47
N SER A 183 3.02 29.73 17.88
CA SER A 183 3.83 30.56 16.97
C SER A 183 3.16 30.80 15.61
N ASN A 184 2.05 30.09 15.33
CA ASN A 184 1.18 30.30 14.19
C ASN A 184 -0.26 30.53 14.68
N PRO A 185 -0.63 31.78 15.04
CA PRO A 185 -1.93 32.09 15.66
C PRO A 185 -3.14 31.67 14.81
N GLU A 186 -3.02 31.77 13.49
CA GLU A 186 -4.07 31.36 12.55
C GLU A 186 -4.31 29.85 12.64
N LEU A 187 -3.25 29.04 12.55
CA LEU A 187 -3.37 27.58 12.67
C LEU A 187 -3.84 27.16 14.08
N ALA A 188 -3.38 27.86 15.12
CA ALA A 188 -3.83 27.61 16.49
C ALA A 188 -5.34 27.89 16.65
N HIS A 189 -5.85 28.95 16.03
CA HIS A 189 -7.28 29.27 16.00
C HIS A 189 -8.08 28.19 15.28
N GLN A 190 -7.68 27.83 14.05
CA GLN A 190 -8.33 26.76 13.27
C GLN A 190 -8.36 25.43 14.04
N TYR A 191 -7.27 25.08 14.73
CA TYR A 191 -7.22 23.89 15.58
C TYR A 191 -8.21 23.98 16.75
N GLY A 192 -8.26 25.11 17.46
CA GLY A 192 -9.18 25.30 18.58
C GLY A 192 -10.65 25.26 18.17
N VAL A 193 -10.99 25.79 16.99
CA VAL A 193 -12.33 25.67 16.39
C VAL A 193 -12.67 24.22 16.09
N TRP A 194 -11.78 23.52 15.40
CA TRP A 194 -11.94 22.10 15.10
C TRP A 194 -12.15 21.26 16.36
N GLU A 195 -11.35 21.50 17.41
CA GLU A 195 -11.42 20.80 18.69
C GLU A 195 -12.78 21.00 19.38
N LYS A 196 -13.30 22.24 19.40
CA LYS A 196 -14.63 22.53 19.93
C LYS A 196 -15.72 21.78 19.17
N HIS A 197 -15.73 21.87 17.84
CA HIS A 197 -16.68 21.16 16.99
C HIS A 197 -16.61 19.65 17.19
N ARG A 198 -15.40 19.10 17.29
CA ARG A 198 -15.17 17.66 17.52
C ARG A 198 -15.71 17.22 18.88
N THR A 199 -15.49 18.03 19.92
CA THR A 199 -15.96 17.76 21.27
C THR A 199 -17.48 17.78 21.35
N GLU A 200 -18.11 18.81 20.78
CA GLU A 200 -19.58 18.91 20.70
C GLU A 200 -20.20 17.75 19.90
N PHE A 201 -19.61 17.41 18.75
CA PHE A 201 -20.05 16.27 17.94
C PHE A 201 -20.00 14.96 18.73
N ASN A 202 -18.90 14.69 19.44
CA ASN A 202 -18.76 13.49 20.26
C ASN A 202 -19.79 13.45 21.41
N GLN A 203 -20.09 14.60 22.03
CA GLN A 203 -21.15 14.68 23.06
C GLN A 203 -22.54 14.40 22.48
N ARG A 204 -22.86 14.88 21.27
CA ARG A 204 -24.13 14.59 20.59
C ARG A 204 -24.28 13.10 20.24
N ILE A 205 -23.20 12.47 19.76
CA ILE A 205 -23.16 11.01 19.54
C ILE A 205 -23.41 10.25 20.85
N PHE A 206 -22.74 10.63 21.95
CA PHE A 206 -22.93 9.98 23.25
C PHE A 206 -24.38 10.10 23.76
N ARG A 207 -25.08 11.18 23.42
CA ARG A 207 -26.49 11.42 23.78
C ARG A 207 -27.49 10.75 22.81
N ASN A 208 -27.03 9.96 21.83
CA ASN A 208 -27.85 9.36 20.78
C ASN A 208 -28.71 10.38 20.02
N ASP A 209 -28.17 11.60 19.79
CA ASP A 209 -28.85 12.61 19.00
C ASP A 209 -29.15 12.05 17.58
N PRO A 210 -30.41 12.05 17.12
CA PRO A 210 -30.79 11.40 15.86
C PRO A 210 -30.07 11.97 14.63
N GLU A 211 -29.78 13.27 14.60
CA GLU A 211 -29.13 13.93 13.46
C GLU A 211 -27.62 13.67 13.47
N ALA A 212 -26.97 13.77 14.63
CA ALA A 212 -25.55 13.39 14.75
C ALA A 212 -25.32 11.89 14.46
N THR A 213 -26.27 11.04 14.88
CA THR A 213 -26.23 9.59 14.64
C THR A 213 -26.45 9.27 13.15
N LYS A 214 -27.27 10.05 12.43
CA LYS A 214 -27.43 9.95 10.96
C LYS A 214 -26.17 10.39 10.21
N GLU A 215 -25.50 11.48 10.62
CA GLU A 215 -24.21 11.87 10.04
C GLU A 215 -23.12 10.82 10.31
N ALA A 216 -23.25 10.13 11.45
CA ALA A 216 -22.49 8.97 11.93
C ALA A 216 -21.00 9.21 12.20
N TRP A 217 -20.39 10.28 11.66
CA TRP A 217 -19.02 10.75 11.91
C TRP A 217 -18.72 12.08 11.17
N GLN A 218 -17.75 12.86 11.65
CA GLN A 218 -17.36 14.16 11.11
C GLN A 218 -16.54 14.02 9.81
N ARG A 219 -16.96 14.69 8.71
CA ARG A 219 -16.47 14.45 7.34
C ARG A 219 -15.66 15.57 6.69
N TYR A 220 -15.19 16.57 7.45
CA TYR A 220 -14.46 17.72 6.89
C TYR A 220 -13.35 17.30 5.94
N TYR A 221 -12.47 16.38 6.38
CA TYR A 221 -11.40 15.87 5.52
C TYR A 221 -11.91 15.13 4.28
N PHE A 222 -13.07 14.46 4.30
CA PHE A 222 -13.61 13.78 3.12
C PHE A 222 -14.22 14.71 2.09
N LYS A 223 -14.65 15.88 2.54
CA LYS A 223 -15.23 16.92 1.69
C LYS A 223 -14.20 17.97 1.27
N GLY A 224 -12.99 17.93 1.84
CA GLY A 224 -11.99 18.97 1.65
C GLY A 224 -12.40 20.32 2.26
N GLU A 225 -13.27 20.29 3.27
CA GLU A 225 -13.82 21.46 3.96
C GLU A 225 -13.00 21.80 5.20
N TYR A 226 -13.00 23.08 5.57
CA TYR A 226 -12.51 23.56 6.85
C TYR A 226 -13.61 23.46 7.92
N PRO A 227 -13.27 23.43 9.22
CA PRO A 227 -14.25 23.42 10.31
C PRO A 227 -15.19 24.64 10.31
N GLU A 228 -14.72 25.75 9.75
CA GLU A 228 -15.45 27.01 9.54
C GLU A 228 -15.40 27.39 8.05
N GLU A 229 -16.28 28.29 7.61
CA GLU A 229 -16.26 28.89 6.27
C GLU A 229 -15.12 29.93 6.11
N VAL A 230 -13.93 29.62 6.63
CA VAL A 230 -12.72 30.45 6.50
C VAL A 230 -12.20 30.49 5.05
N ALA A 231 -12.52 29.45 4.28
CA ALA A 231 -12.20 29.33 2.87
C ALA A 231 -13.17 28.33 2.21
N PRO A 232 -13.38 28.44 0.88
CA PRO A 232 -14.12 27.41 0.15
C PRO A 232 -13.43 26.05 0.29
N ALA A 233 -14.22 24.98 0.12
CA ALA A 233 -13.68 23.63 0.04
C ALA A 233 -12.61 23.55 -1.06
N ARG A 234 -11.53 22.81 -0.80
CA ARG A 234 -10.43 22.67 -1.74
C ARG A 234 -10.88 21.99 -3.03
N GLU A 235 -10.82 22.70 -4.15
CA GLU A 235 -11.17 22.16 -5.48
C GLU A 235 -10.27 20.98 -5.89
N ASP A 236 -9.02 20.96 -5.42
CA ASP A 236 -8.04 19.91 -5.70
C ASP A 236 -8.05 18.76 -4.68
N HIS A 237 -8.98 18.75 -3.72
CA HIS A 237 -9.08 17.68 -2.74
C HIS A 237 -9.57 16.37 -3.39
N VAL A 238 -8.74 15.33 -3.28
CA VAL A 238 -9.05 14.01 -3.84
C VAL A 238 -9.54 13.08 -2.75
N ASN A 239 -10.82 12.70 -2.81
CA ASN A 239 -11.43 11.71 -1.92
C ASN A 239 -11.67 10.33 -2.60
N LYS A 240 -11.31 10.21 -3.88
CA LYS A 240 -11.35 8.96 -4.64
C LYS A 240 -10.28 8.97 -5.73
N ARG A 241 -9.42 7.95 -5.74
CA ARG A 241 -8.38 7.78 -6.76
C ARG A 241 -8.69 6.55 -7.62
N ARG A 242 -8.56 6.72 -8.94
CA ARG A 242 -8.64 5.63 -9.92
C ARG A 242 -7.42 5.74 -10.83
N LEU A 243 -6.49 4.80 -10.70
CA LEU A 243 -5.31 4.76 -11.55
C LEU A 243 -5.59 4.01 -12.86
N LYS A 244 -4.77 4.28 -13.86
CA LYS A 244 -4.86 3.65 -15.19
C LYS A 244 -4.41 2.19 -15.10
N GLU A 245 -5.12 1.30 -15.78
CA GLU A 245 -4.65 -0.06 -16.04
C GLU A 245 -3.42 -0.05 -16.97
N PRO A 246 -2.49 -1.03 -16.84
CA PRO A 246 -1.41 -1.19 -17.78
C PRO A 246 -1.94 -1.35 -19.21
N LYS A 247 -1.24 -0.76 -20.19
CA LYS A 247 -1.55 -0.89 -21.62
C LYS A 247 -0.47 -1.72 -22.30
N PHE A 248 -0.87 -2.71 -23.08
CA PHE A 248 0.05 -3.45 -23.94
C PHE A 248 0.34 -2.63 -25.19
N ARG A 249 1.58 -2.21 -25.37
CA ARG A 249 2.07 -1.63 -26.63
C ARG A 249 2.90 -2.68 -27.36
N ARG A 250 2.67 -2.78 -28.66
CA ARG A 250 3.47 -3.62 -29.56
C ARG A 250 4.82 -2.96 -29.81
#